data_AF-A0A9P4UEE7-F1
#
_entry.id   AF-A0A9P4UEE7-F1
#
_cell.length_a   1.000
_cell.length_b   1.000
_cell.length_c   1.000
_cell.angle_alpha   90.00
_cell.angle_beta   90.00
_cell.angle_gamma   90.00
#
_symmetry.space_group_name_H-M   'P 1'
#
loop_
_entity.id
_entity.type
_entity.pdbx_description
1 polymer ?
#
loop_
_entity_poly.entity_id
_entity_poly.type
_entity_poly.pdbx_seq_one_letter_code
_entity_poly.pdbx_strand_id
1 'polypeptide(L)'
;MLQYEGFVLAYESGEDAVLSVDATVEVLAQHQRLKLAFDSPYIKGLPITAITLSRHPNGDFSEETIRPTYENYYTLMFKELHRSLSGDAEVKTTVLDSREEIGMLSDILKLLAEGFEKR
;
A
#
# COMPACT_ATOMS: atom_id res chain seq x y z
N MET A 1 -15.80 0.34 5.39
CA MET A 1 -15.17 -0.02 4.10
C MET A 1 -15.49 1.07 3.10
N LEU A 2 -14.52 1.46 2.27
CA LEU A 2 -14.66 2.48 1.23
C LEU A 2 -15.18 1.83 -0.06
N GLN A 3 -16.16 2.47 -0.69
CA GLN A 3 -16.83 1.94 -1.89
C GLN A 3 -16.35 2.72 -3.11
N TYR A 4 -15.81 2.02 -4.10
CA TYR A 4 -15.39 2.58 -5.38
C TYR A 4 -16.13 1.90 -6.52
N GLU A 5 -16.10 2.51 -7.71
CA GLU A 5 -16.61 1.85 -8.90
C GLU A 5 -15.75 0.62 -9.22
N GLY A 6 -16.36 -0.57 -9.14
CA GLY A 6 -15.73 -1.85 -9.50
C GLY A 6 -14.96 -2.55 -8.37
N PHE A 7 -14.73 -1.93 -7.22
CA PHE A 7 -14.08 -2.60 -6.08
C PHE A 7 -14.43 -1.99 -4.72
N VAL A 8 -14.17 -2.75 -3.67
CA VAL A 8 -14.32 -2.32 -2.27
C VAL A 8 -12.95 -2.28 -1.62
N LEU A 9 -12.66 -1.23 -0.86
CA LEU A 9 -11.41 -1.09 -0.14
C LEU A 9 -11.65 -1.20 1.37
N ALA A 10 -10.89 -2.09 2.00
CA ALA A 10 -10.72 -2.12 3.44
C ALA A 10 -9.40 -1.41 3.77
N TYR A 11 -9.48 -0.42 4.65
CA TYR A 11 -8.32 0.28 5.18
C TYR A 11 -8.23 -0.07 6.67
N GLU A 12 -7.07 -0.54 7.09
CA GLU A 12 -6.77 -0.88 8.47
C GLU A 12 -5.47 -0.21 8.88
N SER A 13 -5.46 0.33 10.10
CA SER A 13 -4.29 0.88 10.73
C SER A 13 -4.43 0.70 12.23
N GLY A 14 -3.33 0.38 12.89
CA GLY A 14 -3.27 0.18 14.33
C GLY A 14 -1.83 0.21 14.81
N GLU A 15 -1.67 0.47 16.10
CA GLU A 15 -0.41 0.37 16.82
C GLU A 15 -0.65 -0.52 18.03
N ASP A 16 0.29 -1.40 18.31
CA ASP A 16 0.34 -2.19 19.53
C ASP A 16 1.78 -2.26 20.06
N ALA A 17 1.97 -2.99 21.16
CA ALA A 17 3.28 -3.14 21.79
C ALA A 17 4.14 -4.26 21.18
N VAL A 18 3.70 -4.88 20.08
CA VAL A 18 4.46 -5.93 19.41
C VAL A 18 5.52 -5.28 18.52
N LEU A 19 6.77 -5.72 18.66
CA LEU A 19 7.90 -5.21 17.86
C LEU A 19 7.91 -5.80 16.45
N SER A 20 6.79 -5.67 15.74
CA SER A 20 6.59 -6.13 14.38
C SER A 20 5.89 -5.05 13.55
N VAL A 21 6.11 -5.07 12.25
CA VAL A 21 5.43 -4.19 11.31
C VAL A 21 4.60 -5.05 10.38
N ASP A 22 3.28 -4.84 10.39
CA ASP A 22 2.36 -5.39 9.41
C ASP A 22 1.89 -4.28 8.46
N ALA A 23 2.78 -3.91 7.55
CA ALA A 23 2.49 -2.93 6.51
C ALA A 23 2.31 -3.68 5.19
N THR A 24 1.06 -3.81 4.74
CA THR A 24 0.74 -4.55 3.53
C THR A 24 -0.30 -3.84 2.66
N VAL A 25 -0.23 -4.08 1.36
CA VAL A 25 -1.27 -3.74 0.40
C VAL A 25 -1.65 -5.02 -0.32
N GLU A 26 -2.91 -5.44 -0.21
CA GLU A 26 -3.39 -6.66 -0.83
C GLU A 26 -4.55 -6.38 -1.80
N VAL A 27 -4.44 -6.95 -3.01
CA VAL A 27 -5.47 -6.91 -4.03
C VAL A 27 -6.02 -8.32 -4.20
N LEU A 28 -7.32 -8.47 -3.92
CA LEU A 28 -8.04 -9.73 -4.01
C LEU A 28 -8.91 -9.74 -5.27
N ALA A 29 -8.38 -10.24 -6.39
CA ALA A 29 -9.12 -10.38 -7.63
C ALA A 29 -9.71 -11.80 -7.78
N GLN A 30 -10.56 -11.99 -8.79
CA GLN A 30 -11.30 -13.24 -9.00
C GLN A 30 -10.40 -14.47 -9.19
N HIS A 31 -9.28 -14.32 -9.91
CA HIS A 31 -8.38 -15.43 -10.26
C HIS A 31 -6.93 -15.20 -9.80
N GLN A 32 -6.66 -14.07 -9.17
CA GLN A 32 -5.33 -13.71 -8.71
C GLN A 32 -5.41 -12.90 -7.41
N ARG A 33 -4.45 -13.10 -6.53
CA ARG A 33 -4.19 -12.25 -5.38
C ARG A 33 -2.78 -11.71 -5.47
N LEU A 34 -2.62 -10.44 -5.14
CA LEU A 34 -1.32 -9.78 -5.04
C LEU A 34 -1.20 -9.19 -3.65
N LYS A 35 -0.16 -9.57 -2.92
CA LYS A 35 0.20 -8.96 -1.63
C LYS A 35 1.56 -8.29 -1.76
N LEU A 36 1.60 -6.99 -1.55
CA LEU A 36 2.84 -6.25 -1.31
C LEU A 36 3.05 -6.17 0.19
N ALA A 37 4.17 -6.69 0.68
CA ALA A 37 4.58 -6.62 2.07
C ALA A 37 5.80 -5.70 2.21
N PHE A 38 5.65 -4.72 3.09
CA PHE A 38 6.69 -3.77 3.44
C PHE A 38 7.29 -4.19 4.78
N ASP A 39 8.62 -4.26 4.81
CA ASP A 39 9.35 -4.54 6.04
C ASP A 39 9.46 -3.27 6.92
N SER A 40 10.11 -3.41 8.07
CA SER A 40 10.30 -2.35 9.05
C SER A 40 10.83 -1.07 8.41
N PRO A 41 10.12 0.08 8.56
CA PRO A 41 10.59 1.36 8.06
C PRO A 41 11.82 1.87 8.84
N TYR A 42 12.09 1.28 10.01
CA TYR A 42 13.18 1.67 10.90
C TYR A 42 14.53 1.08 10.50
N ILE A 43 14.55 0.14 9.54
CA ILE A 43 15.76 -0.52 9.05
C ILE A 43 15.95 -0.12 7.59
N LYS A 44 17.08 0.53 7.29
CA LYS A 44 17.41 0.91 5.91
C LYS A 44 17.76 -0.33 5.08
N GLY A 45 17.36 -0.30 3.81
CA GLY A 45 17.77 -1.30 2.83
C GLY A 45 16.93 -2.58 2.81
N LEU A 46 15.84 -2.65 3.55
CA LEU A 46 14.94 -3.79 3.47
C LEU A 46 14.10 -3.74 2.18
N PRO A 47 14.04 -4.83 1.40
CA PRO A 47 13.31 -4.87 0.14
C PRO A 47 11.81 -4.98 0.37
N ILE A 48 11.03 -4.58 -0.63
CA ILE A 48 9.60 -4.89 -0.69
C ILE A 48 9.47 -6.32 -1.21
N THR A 49 8.60 -7.12 -0.59
CA THR A 49 8.27 -8.46 -1.09
C THR A 49 6.88 -8.43 -1.71
N ALA A 50 6.76 -8.88 -2.96
CA ALA A 50 5.50 -9.12 -3.62
C ALA A 50 5.20 -10.63 -3.62
N ILE A 51 4.00 -11.02 -3.22
CA ILE A 51 3.53 -12.40 -3.26
C ILE A 51 2.34 -12.43 -4.20
N THR A 52 2.40 -13.25 -5.24
CA THR A 52 1.27 -13.48 -6.15
C THR A 52 0.74 -14.90 -5.93
N LEU A 53 -0.59 -15.02 -5.85
CA LEU A 53 -1.30 -16.29 -5.86
C LEU A 53 -2.19 -16.31 -7.09
N SER A 54 -2.04 -17.30 -7.97
CA SER A 54 -2.79 -17.35 -9.23
C SER A 54 -3.48 -18.70 -9.40
N ARG A 55 -4.73 -18.66 -9.88
CA ARG A 55 -5.43 -19.83 -10.39
C ARG A 55 -5.37 -19.81 -11.92
N HIS A 56 -4.77 -20.83 -12.50
CA HIS A 56 -4.64 -20.97 -13.94
C HIS A 56 -5.92 -21.54 -14.58
N PRO A 57 -6.17 -21.30 -15.88
CA PRO A 57 -7.36 -21.81 -16.58
C PRO A 57 -7.49 -23.33 -16.58
N ASN A 58 -6.37 -24.05 -16.49
CA ASN A 58 -6.33 -25.52 -16.41
C ASN A 58 -6.63 -26.06 -15.00
N GLY A 59 -6.85 -25.17 -14.02
CA GLY A 59 -7.12 -25.53 -12.63
C GLY A 59 -5.88 -25.54 -11.73
N ASP A 60 -4.67 -25.39 -12.30
CA ASP A 60 -3.44 -25.33 -11.51
C ASP A 60 -3.38 -24.07 -10.64
N PHE A 61 -2.59 -24.17 -9.58
CA PHE A 61 -2.32 -23.08 -8.66
C PHE A 61 -0.84 -22.76 -8.66
N SER A 62 -0.51 -21.47 -8.67
CA SER A 62 0.86 -21.00 -8.46
C SER A 62 0.93 -19.97 -7.33
N GLU A 63 2.05 -20.01 -6.62
CA GLU A 63 2.47 -18.99 -5.68
C GLU A 63 3.88 -18.53 -6.07
N GLU A 64 4.06 -17.22 -6.24
CA GLU A 64 5.36 -16.64 -6.55
C GLU A 64 5.71 -15.58 -5.51
N THR A 65 6.92 -15.67 -4.95
CA THR A 65 7.49 -14.63 -4.09
C THR A 65 8.55 -13.87 -4.87
N ILE A 66 8.30 -12.58 -5.13
CA ILE A 66 9.11 -11.71 -5.96
C ILE A 66 9.69 -10.61 -5.09
N ARG A 67 11.01 -10.40 -5.22
CA ARG A 67 11.68 -9.20 -4.71
C ARG A 67 12.13 -8.38 -5.92
N PRO A 68 11.34 -7.38 -6.36
CA PRO A 68 11.58 -6.71 -7.63
C PRO A 68 12.87 -5.89 -7.64
N THR A 69 13.36 -5.49 -6.46
CA THR A 69 14.59 -4.72 -6.30
C THR A 69 15.22 -4.99 -4.93
N TYR A 70 16.53 -4.83 -4.85
CA TYR A 70 17.28 -4.80 -3.58
C TYR A 70 17.22 -3.45 -2.88
N GLU A 71 16.69 -2.42 -3.55
CA GLU A 71 16.53 -1.10 -2.98
C GLU A 71 15.24 -1.01 -2.17
N ASN A 72 15.32 -0.40 -1.00
CA ASN A 72 14.12 -0.09 -0.21
C ASN A 72 13.30 1.02 -0.89
N TYR A 73 12.02 1.13 -0.52
CA TYR A 73 11.09 2.08 -1.12
C TYR A 73 11.47 3.56 -0.88
N TYR A 74 12.10 3.91 0.24
CA TYR A 74 12.60 5.27 0.47
C TYR A 74 13.70 5.64 -0.52
N THR A 75 14.66 4.73 -0.77
CA THR A 75 15.72 4.95 -1.76
C THR A 75 15.12 5.17 -3.15
N LEU A 76 14.15 4.35 -3.55
CA LEU A 76 13.47 4.51 -4.85
C LEU A 76 12.73 5.85 -4.92
N MET A 77 12.02 6.24 -3.86
CA MET A 77 11.30 7.51 -3.78
C MET A 77 12.26 8.71 -3.87
N PHE A 78 13.40 8.71 -3.16
CA PHE A 78 14.37 9.80 -3.26
C PHE A 78 15.03 9.89 -4.64
N LYS A 79 15.28 8.75 -5.30
CA LYS A 79 15.76 8.75 -6.69
C LYS A 79 14.73 9.36 -7.64
N GLU A 80 13.47 9.00 -7.50
CA GLU A 80 12.40 9.56 -8.34
C GLU A 80 12.17 11.06 -8.07
N LEU A 81 12.24 11.47 -6.79
CA LEU A 81 12.20 12.88 -6.42
C LEU A 81 13.37 13.65 -7.05
N HIS A 82 14.59 13.13 -6.94
CA HIS A 82 15.76 13.73 -7.58
C HIS A 82 15.58 13.87 -9.10
N ARG A 83 15.11 12.83 -9.79
CA ARG A 83 14.82 12.89 -11.23
C ARG A 83 13.81 13.98 -11.56
N SER A 84 12.76 14.10 -10.75
CA SER A 84 11.72 15.13 -10.94
C SER A 84 12.27 16.55 -10.75
N LEU A 85 13.11 16.76 -9.74
CA LEU A 85 13.72 18.07 -9.46
C LEU A 85 14.79 18.46 -10.48
N SER A 86 15.51 17.49 -11.02
CA SER A 86 16.55 17.70 -12.05
C SER A 86 15.97 17.86 -13.46
N GLY A 87 14.65 17.68 -13.64
CA GLY A 87 13.96 17.81 -14.93
C GLY A 87 13.97 16.54 -15.79
N ASP A 88 14.42 15.40 -15.25
CA ASP A 88 14.49 14.10 -15.94
C ASP A 88 13.19 13.28 -15.85
N ALA A 89 12.21 13.76 -15.08
CA ALA A 89 10.91 13.14 -14.90
C ALA A 89 9.84 14.18 -14.49
N GLU A 90 8.57 13.85 -14.72
CA GLU A 90 7.45 14.63 -14.17
C GLU A 90 7.18 14.27 -12.72
N VAL A 91 6.69 15.24 -11.94
CA VAL A 91 6.23 15.01 -10.57
C VAL A 91 4.93 14.21 -10.60
N LYS A 92 5.01 12.91 -10.31
CA LYS A 92 3.86 11.98 -10.31
C LYS A 92 2.91 12.15 -9.12
N THR A 93 3.45 12.59 -7.99
CA THR A 93 2.69 12.79 -6.74
C THR A 93 2.89 14.23 -6.30
N THR A 94 1.85 15.02 -6.46
CA THR A 94 1.84 16.46 -6.20
C THR A 94 1.30 16.75 -4.81
N VAL A 95 1.43 18.00 -4.38
CA VAL A 95 0.81 18.49 -3.12
C VAL A 95 -0.72 18.42 -3.15
N LEU A 96 -1.34 18.38 -4.33
CA LEU A 96 -2.79 18.24 -4.46
C LEU A 96 -3.23 16.83 -4.07
N ASP A 97 -2.45 15.80 -4.41
CA ASP A 97 -2.73 14.42 -4.02
C ASP A 97 -2.73 14.27 -2.48
N SER A 98 -1.75 14.89 -1.81
CA SER A 98 -1.72 14.92 -0.34
C SER A 98 -2.90 15.66 0.28
N ARG A 99 -3.41 16.71 -0.37
CA ARG A 99 -4.62 17.42 0.10
C ARG A 99 -5.84 16.51 0.05
N GLU A 100 -6.01 15.78 -1.06
CA GLU A 100 -7.13 14.83 -1.20
C GLU A 100 -7.03 13.70 -0.16
N GLU A 101 -5.82 13.19 0.10
CA GLU A 101 -5.58 12.19 1.16
C GLU A 101 -6.00 12.70 2.54
N ILE A 102 -5.60 13.92 2.91
CA ILE A 102 -5.97 14.54 4.19
C ILE A 102 -7.50 14.66 4.31
N GLY A 103 -8.18 15.06 3.23
CA GLY A 103 -9.65 15.14 3.19
C GLY A 103 -10.29 13.78 3.43
N MET A 104 -9.85 12.76 2.70
CA MET A 104 -10.35 11.38 2.84
C MET A 104 -10.15 10.84 4.26
N LEU A 105 -8.96 11.01 4.84
CA LEU A 105 -8.67 10.56 6.21
C LEU A 105 -9.51 11.32 7.25
N SER A 106 -9.72 12.62 7.06
CA SER A 106 -10.59 13.42 7.92
C SER A 106 -12.01 12.86 7.96
N ASP A 107 -12.56 12.49 6.80
CA ASP A 107 -13.91 11.96 6.71
C ASP A 107 -14.03 10.54 7.30
N ILE A 108 -13.01 9.69 7.10
CA ILE A 108 -12.92 8.39 7.76
C ILE A 108 -12.97 8.56 9.29
N LEU A 109 -12.15 9.47 9.84
CA LEU A 109 -12.07 9.69 11.28
C LEU A 109 -13.40 10.22 11.87
N LYS A 110 -14.08 11.14 11.18
CA LYS A 110 -15.41 11.63 11.61
C LYS A 110 -16.43 10.51 11.70
N LEU A 111 -16.52 9.67 10.65
CA LEU A 111 -17.46 8.55 10.63
C LEU A 111 -17.17 7.52 11.72
N LEU A 112 -15.88 7.26 12.00
CA LEU A 112 -15.49 6.39 13.10
C LEU A 112 -15.91 6.98 14.45
N ALA A 113 -15.65 8.27 14.69
CA ALA A 113 -16.04 8.95 15.94
C ALA A 113 -17.56 8.87 16.19
N GLU A 114 -18.38 9.17 15.19
CA GLU A 114 -19.84 9.03 15.28
C GLU A 114 -20.28 7.58 15.56
N GLY A 115 -19.56 6.61 15.02
CA GLY A 115 -19.81 5.18 15.26
C GLY A 115 -19.47 4.74 16.67
N PHE A 116 -18.48 5.36 17.31
CA PHE A 116 -18.11 5.09 18.70
C PHE A 116 -19.07 5.75 19.70
N GLU A 117 -19.56 6.96 19.43
CA GLU A 117 -20.52 7.65 20.31
C GLU A 117 -21.89 6.94 20.38
N LYS A 118 -22.23 6.15 19.36
CA LYS A 118 -23.49 5.39 19.28
C LYS A 118 -23.44 4.01 19.97
N ARG A 119 -22.29 3.60 20.49
CA ARG A 119 -22.07 2.31 21.18
C ARG A 119 -22.03 2.50 22.69
#